data_AF-A0A8R2H795-F1
#
_entry.id   AF-A0A8R2H795-F1
#
_cell.length_a   1.000
_cell.length_b   1.000
_cell.length_c   1.000
_cell.angle_alpha   90.00
_cell.angle_beta   90.00
_cell.angle_gamma   90.00
#
_symmetry.space_group_name_H-M   'P 1'
#
loop_
_entity.id
_entity.type
_entity.pdbx_description
1 polymer ?
#
loop_
_entity_poly.entity_id
_entity_poly.type
_entity_poly.pdbx_seq_one_letter_code
_entity_poly.pdbx_strand_id
1 'polypeptide(L)'
;MIQSLNFHQMSHQRASLCCSVRMENILLGLIIPTTPSNPKGSPNVHIIKTADGQLVKSLEYRDYKLWTPQWSSDEKICARFLNGDVLFYENSNFDNIIHRIKGLKLNNYSISPGNQPLHILCFIPAKTGPSNGRLFQYPDFSTIVANKSFFQADRVEIFWNQKGTASLMLTSTDVDKTGASYYGKQGLHLITSKGDTSQVIVNKEGPLYNAAWSPSSNEFCVIYGFMPAKATLYNLKCDPVIEFGTGTFNAVYYNPFGNILLLAGFGNVQGNAELWDINGKKKIKKIEIPDTTFLQWSPDGKHFVTATTAPRLKVSNGYKIWHYSGALLHEKPWGKDELYQVVWQNYPQGTFKTPNIVFKAVEGIASSQPIASKQVYRPPHARNSDFKPTSLHEDSSLETKNQSKAYLKMKKKREAKRQAKQMQDVEDSNDDKQNAVKIIDEPKDNEKQLRIKKIQSDLKSINRFKTLQSSGKELDNNQMARLKLENGLLAELKQLQL
;
A
#
# COMPACT_ATOMS: atom_id res chain seq x y z
N MET A 1 -8.49 1.02 35.81
CA MET A 1 -7.83 2.18 36.44
C MET A 1 -7.29 3.04 35.29
N ILE A 2 -8.02 4.09 34.90
CA ILE A 2 -7.58 5.01 33.85
C ILE A 2 -6.69 6.03 34.56
N GLN A 3 -5.36 5.89 34.46
CA GLN A 3 -4.45 6.88 34.99
C GLN A 3 -4.26 7.99 33.95
N SER A 4 -4.64 9.22 34.30
CA SER A 4 -4.20 10.41 33.60
C SER A 4 -2.69 10.58 33.86
N LEU A 5 -1.86 10.31 32.86
CA LEU A 5 -0.43 10.58 32.94
C LEU A 5 -0.21 12.10 32.92
N ASN A 6 0.34 12.65 34.01
CA ASN A 6 0.84 14.01 34.06
C ASN A 6 2.13 14.09 33.22
N PHE A 7 2.04 14.66 32.02
CA PHE A 7 3.22 14.95 31.21
C PHE A 7 4.06 16.05 31.87
N HIS A 8 5.39 15.88 31.91
CA HIS A 8 6.30 17.00 32.19
C HIS A 8 6.11 18.10 31.14
N GLN A 9 5.91 19.33 31.59
CA GLN A 9 5.64 20.48 30.72
C GLN A 9 6.93 20.90 30.01
N MET A 10 7.12 20.39 28.80
CA MET A 10 8.22 20.81 27.91
C MET A 10 7.88 22.19 27.31
N SER A 11 8.71 23.21 27.57
CA SER A 11 8.50 24.58 27.11
C SER A 11 8.88 24.79 25.65
N HIS A 12 8.14 24.19 24.71
CA HIS A 12 8.26 24.48 23.28
C HIS A 12 6.92 24.98 22.73
N GLN A 13 6.83 26.29 22.46
CA GLN A 13 5.57 26.98 22.13
C GLN A 13 4.98 26.63 20.75
N ARG A 14 5.62 25.80 19.92
CA ARG A 14 5.20 25.50 18.53
C ARG A 14 5.56 24.10 18.02
N ALA A 15 5.48 23.05 18.84
CA ALA A 15 5.69 21.68 18.37
C ALA A 15 4.43 21.15 17.63
N SER A 16 4.54 20.77 16.35
CA SER A 16 3.40 20.26 15.56
C SER A 16 3.29 18.73 15.42
N LEU A 17 4.36 17.95 15.63
CA LEU A 17 4.28 16.49 15.81
C LEU A 17 5.36 16.01 16.81
N CYS A 18 5.09 14.94 17.54
CA CYS A 18 6.06 14.34 18.45
C CYS A 18 6.23 12.87 18.07
N CYS A 19 7.47 12.38 18.06
CA CYS A 19 7.74 10.96 17.93
C CYS A 19 8.55 10.52 19.15
N SER A 20 8.05 9.49 19.85
CA SER A 20 8.74 8.87 20.99
C SER A 20 9.40 7.56 20.54
N VAL A 21 10.61 7.31 21.00
CA VAL A 21 11.37 6.10 20.69
C VAL A 21 10.94 4.95 21.63
N ARG A 22 11.11 3.69 21.17
CA ARG A 22 10.57 2.48 21.81
C ARG A 22 10.98 2.23 23.26
N MET A 23 12.12 2.74 23.76
CA MET A 23 12.48 2.62 25.18
C MET A 23 12.19 3.90 25.98
N GLU A 24 11.41 4.83 25.41
CA GLU A 24 10.95 6.04 26.10
C GLU A 24 12.08 6.94 26.63
N ASN A 25 13.35 6.79 26.18
CA ASN A 25 14.49 7.61 26.67
C ASN A 25 14.77 8.86 25.81
N ILE A 26 14.27 8.89 24.57
CA ILE A 26 14.52 9.98 23.63
C ILE A 26 13.19 10.41 23.00
N LEU A 27 12.89 11.70 23.09
CA LEU A 27 11.75 12.36 22.51
C LEU A 27 12.23 13.32 21.44
N LEU A 28 11.59 13.24 20.27
CA LEU A 28 11.95 14.06 19.12
C LEU A 28 10.88 15.13 18.91
N GLY A 29 11.26 16.39 19.09
CA GLY A 29 10.42 17.58 18.95
C GLY A 29 10.47 18.20 17.55
N LEU A 30 9.32 18.63 17.03
CA LEU A 30 9.11 19.00 15.61
C LEU A 30 9.61 20.37 15.13
N ILE A 31 9.77 20.34 13.81
CA ILE A 31 9.75 21.33 12.73
C ILE A 31 9.01 22.63 13.04
N ILE A 32 9.80 23.70 13.07
CA ILE A 32 9.36 25.06 12.75
C ILE A 32 9.56 25.24 11.23
N PRO A 33 8.51 25.58 10.45
CA PRO A 33 8.67 25.81 9.01
C PRO A 33 9.60 27.00 8.76
N THR A 34 10.40 26.93 7.69
CA THR A 34 11.20 28.05 7.21
C THR A 34 10.26 29.19 6.82
N THR A 35 10.28 30.28 7.59
CA THR A 35 9.59 31.52 7.20
C THR A 35 10.44 32.29 6.21
N PRO A 36 9.84 33.13 5.33
CA PRO A 36 10.58 34.02 4.43
C PRO A 36 11.59 34.94 5.15
N SER A 37 11.40 35.13 6.45
CA SER A 37 12.27 35.88 7.34
C SER A 37 13.56 35.16 7.77
N ASN A 38 13.70 33.85 7.54
CA ASN A 38 14.93 33.11 7.87
C ASN A 38 15.38 32.14 6.73
N PRO A 39 16.00 32.66 5.66
CA PRO A 39 16.39 31.89 4.48
C PRO A 39 17.57 30.92 4.69
N LYS A 40 18.29 31.01 5.82
CA LYS A 40 19.44 30.14 6.12
C LYS A 40 19.07 28.82 6.81
N GLY A 41 17.80 28.62 7.15
CA GLY A 41 17.32 27.44 7.88
C GLY A 41 17.65 27.55 9.37
N SER A 42 16.63 27.68 10.21
CA SER A 42 16.80 27.42 11.65
C SER A 42 16.79 25.92 11.88
N PRO A 43 17.50 25.41 12.91
CA PRO A 43 17.30 24.05 13.37
C PRO A 43 15.82 23.84 13.63
N ASN A 44 15.25 22.83 13.00
CA ASN A 44 13.83 22.57 13.03
C ASN A 44 13.51 21.21 13.66
N VAL A 45 14.48 20.33 13.85
CA VAL A 45 14.27 19.08 14.59
C VAL A 45 15.13 19.09 15.85
N HIS A 46 14.49 18.84 16.99
CA HIS A 46 15.17 18.81 18.29
C HIS A 46 15.13 17.40 18.88
N ILE A 47 16.29 16.87 19.25
CA ILE A 47 16.43 15.59 19.94
C ILE A 47 16.57 15.89 21.43
N ILE A 48 15.63 15.41 22.24
CA ILE A 48 15.54 15.68 23.66
C ILE A 48 15.57 14.35 24.41
N LYS A 49 16.34 14.26 25.49
CA LYS A 49 16.33 13.10 26.38
C LYS A 49 15.11 13.19 27.30
N THR A 50 14.29 12.16 27.36
CA THR A 50 13.04 12.18 28.16
C THR A 50 13.28 12.13 29.66
N ALA A 51 14.31 11.42 30.11
CA ALA A 51 14.61 11.24 31.53
C ALA A 51 14.79 12.59 32.24
N ASP A 52 15.55 13.49 31.62
CA ASP A 52 15.96 14.76 32.23
C ASP A 52 15.45 16.00 31.46
N GLY A 53 14.74 15.80 30.34
CA GLY A 53 14.28 16.87 29.45
C GLY A 53 15.40 17.63 28.72
N GLN A 54 16.64 17.14 28.75
CA GLN A 54 17.80 17.84 28.20
C GLN A 54 17.82 17.78 26.67
N LEU A 55 18.03 18.94 26.03
CA LEU A 55 18.25 19.04 24.59
C LEU A 55 19.61 18.46 24.23
N VAL A 56 19.62 17.37 23.47
CA VAL A 56 20.83 16.67 23.03
C VAL A 56 21.39 17.29 21.75
N LYS A 57 20.52 17.53 20.75
CA LYS A 57 20.94 18.08 19.46
C LYS A 57 19.80 18.78 18.75
N SER A 58 20.14 19.84 18.02
CA SER A 58 19.24 20.52 17.08
C SER A 58 19.74 20.29 15.66
N LEU A 59 18.85 19.85 14.78
CA LEU A 59 19.12 19.44 13.41
C LEU A 59 18.30 20.27 12.43
N GLU A 60 18.85 20.50 11.24
CA GLU A 60 18.15 21.14 10.12
C GLU A 60 17.69 20.06 9.12
N TYR A 61 16.41 20.12 8.76
CA TYR A 61 15.79 19.35 7.68
C TYR A 61 15.10 20.29 6.69
N ARG A 62 15.44 20.16 5.41
CA ARG A 62 14.82 20.94 4.34
C ARG A 62 13.66 20.21 3.66
N ASP A 63 13.71 18.88 3.67
CA ASP A 63 12.65 18.02 3.14
C ASP A 63 11.89 17.39 4.32
N TYR A 64 10.58 17.25 4.14
CA TYR A 64 9.70 16.56 5.07
C TYR A 64 9.77 15.04 4.91
N LYS A 65 10.34 14.53 3.82
CA LYS A 65 10.54 13.08 3.64
C LYS A 65 11.67 12.58 4.53
N LEU A 66 11.41 11.51 5.29
CA LEU A 66 12.39 10.84 6.17
C LEU A 66 13.03 11.78 7.20
N TRP A 67 12.26 12.77 7.64
CA TRP A 67 12.68 13.73 8.66
C TRP A 67 12.95 13.07 10.01
N THR A 68 12.31 11.92 10.29
CA THR A 68 12.50 11.16 11.52
C THR A 68 13.78 10.32 11.45
N PRO A 69 14.76 10.55 12.35
CA PRO A 69 15.83 9.60 12.58
C PRO A 69 15.26 8.26 13.08
N GLN A 70 15.91 7.17 12.69
CA GLN A 70 15.54 5.83 13.15
C GLN A 70 16.59 5.32 14.13
N TRP A 71 16.13 4.61 15.16
CA TRP A 71 16.97 4.10 16.24
C TRP A 71 17.00 2.59 16.23
N SER A 72 18.13 2.01 16.66
CA SER A 72 18.20 0.61 17.03
C SER A 72 17.35 0.32 18.26
N SER A 73 17.04 -0.96 18.48
CA SER A 73 16.24 -1.41 19.64
C SER A 73 16.88 -1.09 20.98
N ASP A 74 18.21 -1.05 21.05
CA ASP A 74 19.01 -0.70 22.22
C ASP A 74 19.31 0.81 22.32
N GLU A 75 18.79 1.62 21.40
CA GLU A 75 19.00 3.08 21.28
C GLU A 75 20.47 3.50 21.17
N LYS A 76 21.40 2.55 21.00
CA LYS A 76 22.82 2.85 20.85
C LYS A 76 23.12 3.45 19.50
N ILE A 77 22.37 3.08 18.46
CA ILE A 77 22.62 3.49 17.09
C ILE A 77 21.46 4.36 16.61
N CYS A 78 21.80 5.54 16.10
CA CYS A 78 20.87 6.41 15.39
C CYS A 78 21.27 6.50 13.93
N ALA A 79 20.35 6.19 13.02
CA ALA A 79 20.51 6.47 11.61
C ALA A 79 19.68 7.70 11.21
N ARG A 80 20.27 8.52 10.34
CA ARG A 80 19.67 9.75 9.85
C ARG A 80 19.84 9.84 8.34
N PHE A 81 18.77 10.22 7.66
CA PHE A 81 18.81 10.55 6.25
C PHE A 81 19.23 12.00 6.02
N LEU A 82 20.18 12.22 5.10
CA LEU A 82 20.60 13.55 4.67
C LEU A 82 20.98 13.53 3.19
N ASN A 83 20.23 14.25 2.36
CA ASN A 83 20.53 14.48 0.93
C ASN A 83 20.83 13.20 0.11
N GLY A 84 20.12 12.10 0.37
CA GLY A 84 20.30 10.83 -0.35
C GLY A 84 21.35 9.89 0.23
N ASP A 85 21.98 10.27 1.35
CA ASP A 85 22.89 9.44 2.14
C ASP A 85 22.27 9.11 3.51
N VAL A 86 22.76 8.05 4.15
CA VAL A 86 22.38 7.68 5.52
C VAL A 86 23.61 7.77 6.42
N LEU A 87 23.49 8.56 7.48
CA LEU A 87 24.52 8.81 8.50
C LEU A 87 24.20 8.00 9.76
N PHE A 88 25.22 7.40 10.37
CA PHE A 88 25.09 6.64 11.61
C PHE A 88 25.87 7.31 12.75
N TYR A 89 25.19 7.44 13.88
CA TYR A 89 25.71 7.96 15.14
C TYR A 89 25.58 6.88 16.21
N GLU A 90 26.53 6.84 17.15
CA GLU A 90 26.47 5.93 18.30
C GLU A 90 26.44 6.69 19.63
N ASN A 91 25.85 6.05 20.65
CA ASN A 91 25.87 6.48 22.05
C ASN A 91 25.38 7.92 22.26
N SER A 92 24.39 8.33 21.47
CA SER A 92 23.82 9.69 21.48
C SER A 92 24.83 10.81 21.17
N ASN A 93 26.00 10.49 20.61
CA ASN A 93 26.96 11.49 20.13
C ASN A 93 26.65 11.86 18.67
N PHE A 94 25.98 12.99 18.48
CA PHE A 94 25.58 13.49 17.17
C PHE A 94 26.61 14.39 16.47
N ASP A 95 27.77 14.60 17.09
CA ASP A 95 28.84 15.41 16.51
C ASP A 95 29.77 14.58 15.64
N ASN A 96 29.91 13.28 15.96
CA ASN A 96 30.78 12.37 15.23
C ASN A 96 29.97 11.37 14.38
N ILE A 97 30.23 11.36 13.07
CA ILE A 97 29.63 10.40 12.14
C ILE A 97 30.55 9.19 12.06
N ILE A 98 30.09 8.05 12.56
CA ILE A 98 30.92 6.84 12.64
C ILE A 98 30.87 6.08 11.31
N HIS A 99 29.68 5.94 10.74
CA HIS A 99 29.50 5.33 9.43
C HIS A 99 28.57 6.14 8.53
N ARG A 100 28.75 5.97 7.22
CA ARG A 100 27.94 6.63 6.19
C ARG A 100 27.75 5.72 4.99
N ILE A 101 26.49 5.51 4.61
CA ILE A 101 26.14 4.94 3.30
C ILE A 101 26.09 6.10 2.32
N LYS A 102 27.05 6.15 1.38
CA LYS A 102 27.20 7.22 0.39
C LYS A 102 27.05 6.72 -1.05
N GLY A 103 26.61 7.62 -1.94
CA GLY A 103 26.69 7.40 -3.39
C GLY A 103 25.57 6.55 -4.00
N LEU A 104 24.59 6.14 -3.19
CA LEU A 104 23.45 5.32 -3.64
C LEU A 104 22.21 6.13 -4.04
N LYS A 105 22.23 7.47 -3.86
CA LYS A 105 21.08 8.37 -4.13
C LYS A 105 19.78 7.80 -3.57
N LEU A 106 19.80 7.47 -2.27
CA LEU A 106 18.72 6.78 -1.60
C LEU A 106 17.45 7.63 -1.59
N ASN A 107 16.30 6.96 -1.74
CA ASN A 107 15.00 7.61 -1.60
C ASN A 107 14.29 7.19 -0.32
N ASN A 108 14.51 5.96 0.14
CA ASN A 108 13.98 5.45 1.39
C ASN A 108 14.99 4.53 2.09
N TYR A 109 14.92 4.45 3.41
CA TYR A 109 15.71 3.52 4.21
C TYR A 109 14.95 3.10 5.45
N SER A 110 15.27 1.92 5.97
CA SER A 110 14.75 1.47 7.25
C SER A 110 15.72 0.55 7.98
N ILE A 111 15.83 0.73 9.30
CA ILE A 111 16.60 -0.14 10.20
C ILE A 111 15.70 -1.29 10.66
N SER A 112 16.26 -2.50 10.70
CA SER A 112 15.59 -3.69 11.23
C SER A 112 15.26 -3.52 12.73
N PRO A 113 14.03 -3.80 13.16
CA PRO A 113 13.70 -3.90 14.58
C PRO A 113 14.24 -5.22 15.14
N GLY A 114 14.91 -5.20 16.28
CA GLY A 114 15.46 -6.41 16.91
C GLY A 114 16.86 -6.20 17.46
N ASN A 115 17.41 -7.23 18.09
CA ASN A 115 18.79 -7.23 18.57
C ASN A 115 19.77 -7.53 17.43
N GLN A 116 21.05 -7.30 17.67
CA GLN A 116 22.13 -7.53 16.71
C GLN A 116 22.09 -8.95 16.09
N PRO A 117 22.46 -9.11 14.80
CA PRO A 117 22.99 -8.09 13.89
C PRO A 117 21.91 -7.16 13.32
N LEU A 118 22.18 -5.85 13.34
CA LEU A 118 21.30 -4.84 12.76
C LEU A 118 21.42 -4.83 11.25
N HIS A 119 20.28 -4.87 10.57
CA HIS A 119 20.21 -4.78 9.12
C HIS A 119 19.60 -3.46 8.68
N ILE A 120 20.08 -2.92 7.57
CA ILE A 120 19.61 -1.66 7.00
C ILE A 120 19.16 -1.92 5.58
N LEU A 121 17.87 -1.72 5.33
CA LEU A 121 17.29 -1.84 4.01
C LEU A 121 17.24 -0.46 3.35
N CYS A 122 17.86 -0.35 2.19
CA CYS A 122 18.01 0.86 1.42
C CYS A 122 17.27 0.73 0.08
N PHE A 123 16.40 1.69 -0.21
CA PHE A 123 15.69 1.78 -1.48
C PHE A 123 16.36 2.78 -2.42
N ILE A 124 16.73 2.28 -3.61
CA ILE A 124 17.37 3.03 -4.68
C ILE A 124 16.41 3.07 -5.87
N PRO A 125 15.75 4.20 -6.15
CA PRO A 125 14.89 4.32 -7.32
C PRO A 125 15.73 4.49 -8.58
N ALA A 126 15.28 3.91 -9.68
CA ALA A 126 15.88 4.12 -11.00
C ALA A 126 14.93 4.92 -11.91
N LYS A 127 15.42 6.02 -12.50
CA LYS A 127 14.69 6.78 -13.54
C LYS A 127 14.68 6.02 -14.87
N THR A 128 15.82 5.45 -15.22
CA THR A 128 16.05 4.62 -16.41
C THR A 128 16.64 3.29 -15.93
N GLY A 129 15.94 2.18 -16.16
CA GLY A 129 16.32 0.86 -15.63
C GLY A 129 15.54 0.42 -14.37
N PRO A 130 15.91 -0.70 -13.75
CA PRO A 130 15.20 -1.28 -12.61
C PRO A 130 15.55 -0.61 -11.28
N SER A 131 14.55 -0.43 -10.42
CA SER A 131 14.75 0.02 -9.04
C SER A 131 15.26 -1.14 -8.18
N ASN A 132 16.03 -0.84 -7.13
CA ASN A 132 16.64 -1.87 -6.29
C ASN A 132 16.39 -1.62 -4.80
N GLY A 133 16.13 -2.69 -4.06
CA GLY A 133 16.21 -2.74 -2.60
C GLY A 133 17.49 -3.47 -2.19
N ARG A 134 18.39 -2.79 -1.48
CA ARG A 134 19.67 -3.35 -1.00
C ARG A 134 19.66 -3.47 0.52
N LEU A 135 20.00 -4.65 1.00
CA LEU A 135 20.15 -4.96 2.40
C LEU A 135 21.63 -4.93 2.78
N PHE A 136 21.96 -4.15 3.80
CA PHE A 136 23.29 -4.08 4.41
C PHE A 136 23.23 -4.58 5.85
N GLN A 137 24.36 -5.02 6.38
CA GLN A 137 24.49 -5.40 7.78
C GLN A 137 25.40 -4.39 8.47
N TYR A 138 24.91 -3.72 9.52
CA TYR A 138 25.73 -2.83 10.31
C TYR A 138 26.84 -3.63 11.04
N PRO A 139 28.10 -3.16 11.10
CA PRO A 139 28.62 -1.88 10.59
C PRO A 139 29.17 -1.91 9.14
N ASP A 140 29.21 -3.08 8.50
CA ASP A 140 29.82 -3.23 7.18
C ASP A 140 28.85 -2.87 6.03
N PHE A 141 29.12 -1.72 5.41
CA PHE A 141 28.36 -1.21 4.27
C PHE A 141 29.01 -1.49 2.91
N SER A 142 30.16 -2.15 2.89
CA SER A 142 30.85 -2.51 1.65
C SER A 142 30.23 -3.75 1.00
N THR A 143 29.79 -4.71 1.82
CA THR A 143 29.14 -5.93 1.38
C THR A 143 27.63 -5.78 1.35
N ILE A 144 27.01 -6.16 0.23
CA ILE A 144 25.55 -6.24 0.12
C ILE A 144 25.12 -7.64 0.53
N VAL A 145 24.28 -7.76 1.57
CA VAL A 145 23.75 -9.04 2.06
C VAL A 145 22.70 -9.59 1.09
N ALA A 146 21.80 -8.74 0.65
CA ALA A 146 20.74 -9.09 -0.29
C ALA A 146 20.47 -7.93 -1.24
N ASN A 147 20.24 -8.22 -2.52
CA ASN A 147 19.86 -7.24 -3.50
C ASN A 147 18.64 -7.72 -4.27
N LYS A 148 17.52 -6.99 -4.12
CA LYS A 148 16.30 -7.28 -4.85
C LYS A 148 16.06 -6.21 -5.90
N SER A 149 16.22 -6.61 -7.16
CA SER A 149 15.84 -5.81 -8.32
C SER A 149 14.36 -6.02 -8.67
N PHE A 150 13.67 -4.94 -9.02
CA PHE A 150 12.29 -4.93 -9.48
C PHE A 150 12.07 -3.82 -10.52
N PHE A 151 10.91 -3.86 -11.19
CA PHE A 151 10.54 -2.85 -12.18
C PHE A 151 10.49 -1.45 -11.54
N GLN A 152 10.45 -0.41 -12.36
CA GLN A 152 10.41 0.98 -11.90
C GLN A 152 9.40 1.16 -10.77
N ALA A 153 9.82 1.86 -9.72
CA ALA A 153 9.02 2.16 -8.54
C ALA A 153 9.38 3.57 -8.06
N ASP A 154 8.35 4.36 -7.77
CA ASP A 154 8.49 5.75 -7.31
C ASP A 154 8.50 5.83 -5.79
N ARG A 155 7.75 4.93 -5.14
CA ARG A 155 7.63 4.85 -3.68
C ARG A 155 7.77 3.42 -3.21
N VAL A 156 8.34 3.28 -2.01
CA VAL A 156 8.45 2.00 -1.31
C VAL A 156 8.08 2.18 0.15
N GLU A 157 7.22 1.30 0.64
CA GLU A 157 6.96 1.12 2.06
C GLU A 157 7.67 -0.15 2.54
N ILE A 158 8.38 -0.03 3.66
CA ILE A 158 9.21 -1.10 4.21
C ILE A 158 8.57 -1.61 5.50
N PHE A 159 8.25 -2.90 5.54
CA PHE A 159 7.69 -3.57 6.72
C PHE A 159 8.62 -4.66 7.19
N TRP A 160 9.22 -4.49 8.36
CA TRP A 160 10.06 -5.51 8.98
C TRP A 160 9.27 -6.47 9.86
N ASN A 161 9.72 -7.72 9.92
CA ASN A 161 9.28 -8.64 10.96
C ASN A 161 9.86 -8.23 12.33
N GLN A 162 9.26 -8.69 13.43
CA GLN A 162 9.63 -8.27 14.79
C GLN A 162 11.07 -8.64 15.18
N LYS A 163 11.61 -9.73 14.59
CA LYS A 163 12.99 -10.19 14.80
C LYS A 163 14.04 -9.47 13.95
N GLY A 164 13.63 -8.69 12.94
CA GLY A 164 14.55 -8.01 12.02
C GLY A 164 15.25 -8.92 11.01
N THR A 165 14.79 -10.16 10.86
CA THR A 165 15.40 -11.16 9.96
C THR A 165 14.85 -11.11 8.54
N ALA A 166 13.66 -10.52 8.33
CA ALA A 166 13.02 -10.41 7.02
C ALA A 166 12.22 -9.11 6.91
N SER A 167 12.15 -8.57 5.69
CA SER A 167 11.41 -7.35 5.38
C SER A 167 10.61 -7.50 4.10
N LEU A 168 9.39 -6.96 4.12
CA LEU A 168 8.57 -6.73 2.95
C LEU A 168 8.82 -5.33 2.41
N MET A 169 8.87 -5.20 1.09
CA MET A 169 8.90 -3.95 0.35
C MET A 169 7.66 -3.89 -0.52
N LEU A 170 6.74 -2.99 -0.18
CA LEU A 170 5.59 -2.65 -1.00
C LEU A 170 6.00 -1.52 -1.94
N THR A 171 6.16 -1.84 -3.22
CA THR A 171 6.53 -0.90 -4.28
C THR A 171 5.28 -0.36 -4.95
N SER A 172 5.29 0.93 -5.30
CA SER A 172 4.23 1.55 -6.09
C SER A 172 4.80 2.49 -7.16
N THR A 173 4.15 2.53 -8.32
CA THR A 173 4.35 3.55 -9.36
C THR A 173 3.17 4.51 -9.41
N ASP A 174 3.43 5.78 -9.69
CA ASP A 174 2.36 6.79 -9.75
C ASP A 174 1.61 6.75 -11.11
N VAL A 175 2.28 6.36 -12.20
CA VAL A 175 1.67 6.21 -13.54
C VAL A 175 2.24 4.99 -14.24
N ASP A 176 1.37 4.09 -14.71
CA ASP A 176 1.79 2.95 -15.51
C ASP A 176 2.11 3.42 -16.94
N LYS A 177 3.38 3.32 -17.35
CA LYS A 177 3.83 3.69 -18.71
C LYS A 177 3.17 2.85 -19.81
N THR A 178 2.59 1.70 -19.46
CA THR A 178 1.82 0.86 -20.41
C THR A 178 0.41 1.42 -20.67
N GLY A 179 -0.05 2.40 -19.89
CA GLY A 179 -1.39 3.00 -20.03
C GLY A 179 -2.54 2.08 -19.59
N ALA A 180 -2.25 0.91 -19.00
CA ALA A 180 -3.26 -0.04 -18.54
C ALA A 180 -3.97 0.39 -17.24
N SER A 181 -3.27 1.15 -16.38
CA SER A 181 -3.78 1.61 -15.08
C SER A 181 -3.44 3.08 -14.85
N TYR A 182 -4.47 3.89 -14.56
CA TYR A 182 -4.31 5.29 -14.15
C TYR A 182 -3.73 5.41 -12.72
N TYR A 183 -3.81 4.34 -11.92
CA TYR A 183 -3.34 4.30 -10.52
C TYR A 183 -1.98 3.61 -10.38
N GLY A 184 -1.28 3.42 -11.51
CA GLY A 184 0.00 2.72 -11.54
C GLY A 184 -0.10 1.23 -11.20
N LYS A 185 1.05 0.65 -10.81
CA LYS A 185 1.23 -0.77 -10.47
C LYS A 185 1.87 -0.88 -9.11
N GLN A 186 1.40 -1.84 -8.32
CA GLN A 186 2.00 -2.19 -7.04
C GLN A 186 2.68 -3.56 -7.12
N GLY A 187 3.74 -3.74 -6.33
CA GLY A 187 4.44 -5.00 -6.18
C GLY A 187 4.80 -5.24 -4.72
N LEU A 188 4.77 -6.48 -4.28
CA LEU A 188 5.23 -6.86 -2.95
C LEU A 188 6.44 -7.78 -3.08
N HIS A 189 7.55 -7.37 -2.48
CA HIS A 189 8.81 -8.10 -2.53
C HIS A 189 9.26 -8.44 -1.12
N LEU A 190 9.81 -9.63 -0.95
CA LEU A 190 10.41 -10.09 0.29
C LEU A 190 11.93 -10.08 0.15
N ILE A 191 12.59 -9.58 1.19
CA ILE A 191 14.04 -9.63 1.34
C ILE A 191 14.37 -10.20 2.73
N THR A 192 15.35 -11.08 2.81
CA THR A 192 15.76 -11.69 4.08
C THR A 192 17.21 -11.40 4.40
N SER A 193 17.53 -11.43 5.70
CA SER A 193 18.90 -11.35 6.24
C SER A 193 19.83 -12.47 5.76
N LYS A 194 19.28 -13.57 5.23
CA LYS A 194 20.06 -14.68 4.67
C LYS A 194 20.48 -14.45 3.21
N GLY A 195 20.03 -13.38 2.58
CA GLY A 195 20.28 -13.11 1.16
C GLY A 195 19.13 -13.52 0.24
N ASP A 196 18.14 -14.28 0.74
CA ASP A 196 17.01 -14.71 -0.08
C ASP A 196 16.12 -13.53 -0.45
N THR A 197 15.75 -13.46 -1.73
CA THR A 197 14.84 -12.44 -2.25
C THR A 197 13.78 -13.09 -3.13
N SER A 198 12.53 -12.65 -2.97
CA SER A 198 11.40 -13.23 -3.69
C SER A 198 10.32 -12.18 -3.92
N GLN A 199 9.44 -12.44 -4.89
CA GLN A 199 8.28 -11.60 -5.17
C GLN A 199 7.03 -12.36 -4.74
N VAL A 200 6.16 -11.70 -3.98
CA VAL A 200 4.88 -12.28 -3.58
C VAL A 200 3.95 -12.24 -4.79
N ILE A 201 3.59 -13.41 -5.30
CA ILE A 201 2.67 -13.55 -6.42
C ILE A 201 1.25 -13.65 -5.86
N VAL A 202 0.43 -12.68 -6.20
CA VAL A 202 -0.98 -12.65 -5.80
C VAL A 202 -1.86 -13.26 -6.90
N ASN A 203 -2.82 -14.10 -6.50
CA ASN A 203 -3.71 -14.82 -7.43
C ASN A 203 -5.00 -14.05 -7.77
N LYS A 204 -5.04 -12.74 -7.54
CA LYS A 204 -6.18 -11.88 -7.88
C LYS A 204 -5.69 -10.49 -8.30
N GLU A 205 -6.21 -10.02 -9.43
CA GLU A 205 -5.89 -8.69 -9.94
C GLU A 205 -6.54 -7.59 -9.10
N GLY A 206 -5.78 -6.52 -8.85
CA GLY A 206 -6.20 -5.33 -8.13
C GLY A 206 -5.11 -4.80 -7.19
N PRO A 207 -5.44 -3.78 -6.37
CA PRO A 207 -4.48 -3.15 -5.48
C PRO A 207 -4.10 -4.05 -4.29
N LEU A 208 -2.96 -3.76 -3.69
CA LEU A 208 -2.53 -4.28 -2.40
C LEU A 208 -3.02 -3.31 -1.32
N TYR A 209 -3.98 -3.75 -0.50
CA TYR A 209 -4.57 -2.88 0.53
C TYR A 209 -3.73 -2.84 1.80
N ASN A 210 -3.20 -3.99 2.23
CA ASN A 210 -2.45 -4.09 3.47
C ASN A 210 -1.56 -5.33 3.48
N ALA A 211 -0.41 -5.23 4.17
CA ALA A 211 0.49 -6.34 4.45
C ALA A 211 0.94 -6.25 5.91
N ALA A 212 0.78 -7.32 6.66
CA ALA A 212 1.12 -7.37 8.08
C ALA A 212 1.92 -8.62 8.42
N TRP A 213 3.01 -8.46 9.16
CA TRP A 213 3.81 -9.56 9.69
C TRP A 213 3.13 -10.21 10.89
N SER A 214 3.19 -11.54 10.96
CA SER A 214 2.91 -12.26 12.20
C SER A 214 3.97 -11.90 13.25
N PRO A 215 3.60 -11.70 14.52
CA PRO A 215 4.54 -11.52 15.62
C PRO A 215 5.57 -12.65 15.74
N SER A 216 5.21 -13.87 15.32
CA SER A 216 6.13 -15.01 15.25
C SER A 216 7.31 -14.80 14.28
N SER A 217 7.18 -13.83 13.36
CA SER A 217 8.16 -13.43 12.34
C SER A 217 8.43 -14.44 11.22
N ASN A 218 7.63 -15.50 11.12
CA ASN A 218 7.79 -16.57 10.12
C ASN A 218 6.75 -16.52 8.98
N GLU A 219 5.69 -15.73 9.15
CA GLU A 219 4.56 -15.65 8.23
C GLU A 219 4.05 -14.21 8.16
N PHE A 220 3.37 -13.87 7.07
CA PHE A 220 2.76 -12.56 6.88
C PHE A 220 1.46 -12.68 6.10
N CYS A 221 0.48 -11.84 6.43
CA CYS A 221 -0.81 -11.81 5.75
C CYS A 221 -0.87 -10.61 4.80
N VAL A 222 -1.42 -10.84 3.62
CA VAL A 222 -1.59 -9.82 2.57
C VAL A 222 -3.04 -9.78 2.14
N ILE A 223 -3.60 -8.57 2.07
CA ILE A 223 -4.92 -8.29 1.50
C ILE A 223 -4.74 -7.66 0.13
N TYR A 224 -5.35 -8.25 -0.89
CA TYR A 224 -5.18 -7.83 -2.27
C TYR A 224 -6.41 -8.07 -3.16
N GLY A 225 -6.41 -7.41 -4.31
CA GLY A 225 -7.37 -7.58 -5.39
C GLY A 225 -8.60 -6.69 -5.25
N PHE A 226 -9.33 -6.49 -6.34
CA PHE A 226 -10.53 -5.64 -6.31
C PHE A 226 -11.59 -6.19 -5.35
N MET A 227 -12.27 -5.27 -4.66
CA MET A 227 -13.34 -5.60 -3.72
C MET A 227 -14.43 -6.46 -4.39
N PRO A 228 -14.87 -7.58 -3.78
CA PRO A 228 -14.45 -8.12 -2.47
C PRO A 228 -13.00 -8.64 -2.48
N ALA A 229 -12.14 -8.08 -1.64
CA ALA A 229 -10.71 -8.38 -1.60
C ALA A 229 -10.45 -9.81 -1.10
N LYS A 230 -9.30 -10.37 -1.47
CA LYS A 230 -8.83 -11.67 -0.99
C LYS A 230 -7.78 -11.45 0.10
N ALA A 231 -7.82 -12.24 1.15
CA ALA A 231 -6.80 -12.25 2.19
C ALA A 231 -6.12 -13.62 2.24
N THR A 232 -4.79 -13.62 2.21
CA THR A 232 -3.98 -14.83 2.18
C THR A 232 -2.78 -14.69 3.10
N LEU A 233 -2.51 -15.73 3.88
CA LEU A 233 -1.33 -15.90 4.71
C LEU A 233 -0.22 -16.55 3.89
N TYR A 234 0.96 -15.96 3.88
CA TYR A 234 2.14 -16.45 3.18
C TYR A 234 3.27 -16.81 4.15
N ASN A 235 4.08 -17.79 3.77
CA ASN A 235 5.32 -18.13 4.47
C ASN A 235 6.50 -17.27 3.97
N LEU A 236 7.70 -17.46 4.55
CA LEU A 236 8.94 -16.80 4.10
C LEU A 236 9.39 -17.15 2.67
N LYS A 237 8.83 -18.18 2.04
CA LYS A 237 9.09 -18.52 0.63
C LYS A 237 8.11 -17.82 -0.32
N CYS A 238 7.18 -17.03 0.21
CA CYS A 238 6.07 -16.44 -0.51
C CYS A 238 5.04 -17.45 -1.06
N ASP A 239 4.96 -18.64 -0.45
CA ASP A 239 3.91 -19.63 -0.77
C ASP A 239 2.67 -19.37 0.11
N PRO A 240 1.45 -19.49 -0.45
CA PRO A 240 0.22 -19.35 0.30
C PRO A 240 0.02 -20.54 1.26
N VAL A 241 -0.10 -20.24 2.56
CA VAL A 241 -0.31 -21.23 3.64
C VAL A 241 -1.79 -21.37 3.98
N ILE A 242 -2.52 -20.25 4.03
CA ILE A 242 -3.95 -20.19 4.35
C ILE A 242 -4.60 -19.13 3.45
N GLU A 243 -5.66 -19.50 2.77
CA GLU A 243 -6.53 -18.54 2.10
C GLU A 243 -7.78 -18.32 2.95
N PHE A 244 -8.00 -17.08 3.42
CA PHE A 244 -9.15 -16.75 4.29
C PHE A 244 -10.46 -16.55 3.52
N GLY A 245 -10.38 -16.59 2.19
CA GLY A 245 -11.50 -16.34 1.28
C GLY A 245 -11.58 -14.89 0.81
N THR A 246 -12.73 -14.52 0.25
CA THR A 246 -13.01 -13.16 -0.22
C THR A 246 -13.96 -12.45 0.72
N GLY A 247 -13.76 -11.15 0.89
CA GLY A 247 -14.62 -10.32 1.72
C GLY A 247 -14.30 -8.85 1.60
N THR A 248 -14.99 -8.04 2.38
CA THR A 248 -14.82 -6.59 2.39
C THR A 248 -13.72 -6.22 3.37
N PHE A 249 -12.48 -6.63 3.09
CA PHE A 249 -11.31 -6.43 3.97
C PHE A 249 -10.35 -5.40 3.38
N ASN A 250 -9.82 -4.52 4.21
CA ASN A 250 -8.72 -3.61 3.85
C ASN A 250 -7.64 -3.47 4.93
N ALA A 251 -7.83 -4.09 6.10
CA ALA A 251 -6.87 -4.04 7.18
C ALA A 251 -6.72 -5.41 7.87
N VAL A 252 -5.48 -5.71 8.29
CA VAL A 252 -5.12 -6.92 9.05
C VAL A 252 -4.55 -6.49 10.39
N TYR A 253 -4.98 -7.16 11.46
CA TYR A 253 -4.43 -6.96 12.80
C TYR A 253 -4.15 -8.31 13.46
N TYR A 254 -2.88 -8.57 13.77
CA TYR A 254 -2.48 -9.69 14.61
C TYR A 254 -2.60 -9.33 16.08
N ASN A 255 -3.04 -10.28 16.90
CA ASN A 255 -2.84 -10.17 18.33
C ASN A 255 -1.34 -10.25 18.68
N PRO A 256 -0.87 -9.78 19.85
CA PRO A 256 0.56 -9.71 20.17
C PRO A 256 1.31 -11.05 20.12
N PHE A 257 0.61 -12.18 20.27
CA PHE A 257 1.20 -13.52 20.23
C PHE A 257 1.17 -14.16 18.83
N GLY A 258 0.38 -13.62 17.90
CA GLY A 258 0.24 -14.12 16.53
C GLY A 258 -0.68 -15.33 16.36
N ASN A 259 -1.37 -15.80 17.40
CA ASN A 259 -2.31 -16.92 17.30
C ASN A 259 -3.71 -16.49 16.80
N ILE A 260 -4.08 -15.22 16.95
CA ILE A 260 -5.36 -14.68 16.48
C ILE A 260 -5.11 -13.58 15.47
N LEU A 261 -5.81 -13.66 14.33
CA LEU A 261 -5.77 -12.67 13.27
C LEU A 261 -7.17 -12.09 13.05
N LEU A 262 -7.23 -10.76 12.95
CA LEU A 262 -8.45 -10.01 12.67
C LEU A 262 -8.33 -9.35 11.29
N LEU A 263 -9.23 -9.74 10.39
CA LEU A 263 -9.43 -9.09 9.09
C LEU A 263 -10.59 -8.12 9.22
N ALA A 264 -10.39 -6.85 8.87
CA ALA A 264 -11.44 -5.84 8.95
C ALA A 264 -11.53 -4.99 7.68
N GLY A 265 -12.72 -4.49 7.42
CA GLY A 265 -12.98 -3.41 6.48
C GLY A 265 -13.31 -2.11 7.23
N PHE A 266 -12.49 -1.08 7.09
CA PHE A 266 -12.73 0.23 7.70
C PHE A 266 -12.86 1.37 6.68
N GLY A 267 -13.46 2.48 7.08
CA GLY A 267 -13.65 3.66 6.23
C GLY A 267 -14.78 3.47 5.22
N ASN A 268 -14.45 3.43 3.93
CA ASN A 268 -15.45 3.31 2.84
C ASN A 268 -16.01 1.89 2.66
N VAL A 269 -15.64 0.97 3.54
CA VAL A 269 -15.99 -0.43 3.47
C VAL A 269 -16.96 -0.73 4.61
N GLN A 270 -17.94 -1.60 4.36
CA GLN A 270 -18.85 -2.07 5.42
C GLN A 270 -18.00 -2.65 6.56
N GLY A 271 -18.21 -2.16 7.78
CA GLY A 271 -17.43 -2.40 9.01
C GLY A 271 -17.34 -3.85 9.49
N ASN A 272 -17.38 -4.83 8.60
CA ASN A 272 -17.28 -6.24 8.90
C ASN A 272 -15.86 -6.57 9.37
N ALA A 273 -15.77 -7.30 10.47
CA ALA A 273 -14.53 -7.89 10.94
C ALA A 273 -14.68 -9.41 11.12
N GLU A 274 -13.64 -10.15 10.76
CA GLU A 274 -13.56 -11.59 10.93
C GLU A 274 -12.34 -11.94 11.78
N LEU A 275 -12.59 -12.70 12.85
CA LEU A 275 -11.56 -13.23 13.73
C LEU A 275 -11.25 -14.67 13.34
N TRP A 276 -9.96 -14.96 13.22
CA TRP A 276 -9.43 -16.23 12.77
C TRP A 276 -8.40 -16.75 13.78
N ASP A 277 -8.50 -18.04 14.08
CA ASP A 277 -7.48 -18.81 14.76
C ASP A 277 -6.47 -19.29 13.71
N ILE A 278 -5.23 -18.81 13.80
CA ILE A 278 -4.15 -19.13 12.86
C ILE A 278 -3.64 -20.55 13.08
N ASN A 279 -3.54 -20.99 14.35
CA ASN A 279 -3.04 -22.31 14.69
C ASN A 279 -4.08 -23.39 14.32
N GLY A 280 -5.35 -23.13 14.66
CA GLY A 280 -6.46 -24.01 14.31
C GLY A 280 -6.95 -23.88 12.87
N LYS A 281 -6.46 -22.89 12.12
CA LYS A 281 -6.88 -22.53 10.74
C LYS A 281 -8.40 -22.40 10.58
N LYS A 282 -9.07 -21.86 11.59
CA LYS A 282 -10.54 -21.80 11.68
C LYS A 282 -11.03 -20.39 11.96
N LYS A 283 -12.14 -20.03 11.34
CA LYS A 283 -12.87 -18.79 11.64
C LYS A 283 -13.47 -18.92 13.03
N ILE A 284 -13.10 -18.01 13.93
CA ILE A 284 -13.65 -17.93 15.30
C ILE A 284 -15.04 -17.30 15.24
N LYS A 285 -15.11 -16.07 14.69
CA LYS A 285 -16.35 -15.30 14.64
C LYS A 285 -16.29 -14.23 13.55
N LYS A 286 -17.45 -13.93 12.97
CA LYS A 286 -17.68 -12.73 12.17
C LYS A 286 -18.50 -11.75 13.02
N ILE A 287 -18.04 -10.51 13.11
CA ILE A 287 -18.67 -9.42 13.86
C ILE A 287 -18.80 -8.18 12.99
N GLU A 288 -19.74 -7.32 13.34
CA GLU A 288 -19.97 -6.05 12.67
C GLU A 288 -19.51 -4.93 13.60
N ILE A 289 -18.52 -4.16 13.15
CA ILE A 289 -17.90 -3.05 13.87
C ILE A 289 -17.93 -1.81 12.94
N PRO A 290 -19.11 -1.18 12.76
CA PRO A 290 -19.23 -0.01 11.92
C PRO A 290 -18.44 1.18 12.49
N ASP A 291 -18.22 2.20 11.66
CA ASP A 291 -17.67 3.51 12.05
C ASP A 291 -16.29 3.49 12.73
N THR A 292 -15.54 2.40 12.61
CA THR A 292 -14.22 2.27 13.24
C THR A 292 -13.14 2.92 12.38
N THR A 293 -12.36 3.82 12.99
CA THR A 293 -11.20 4.45 12.33
C THR A 293 -9.87 3.92 12.85
N PHE A 294 -9.87 3.37 14.07
CA PHE A 294 -8.68 2.86 14.75
C PHE A 294 -8.99 1.53 15.44
N LEU A 295 -8.07 0.56 15.32
CA LEU A 295 -8.13 -0.71 16.03
C LEU A 295 -6.76 -1.03 16.61
N GLN A 296 -6.73 -1.46 17.89
CA GLN A 296 -5.51 -1.95 18.53
C GLN A 296 -5.83 -3.12 19.46
N TRP A 297 -5.05 -4.18 19.35
CA TRP A 297 -5.09 -5.31 20.29
C TRP A 297 -4.53 -4.89 21.65
N SER A 298 -5.13 -5.41 22.71
CA SER A 298 -4.54 -5.28 24.05
C SER A 298 -3.29 -6.18 24.16
N PRO A 299 -2.34 -5.79 25.03
CA PRO A 299 -1.13 -6.58 25.29
C PRO A 299 -1.38 -8.00 25.81
N ASP A 300 -2.55 -8.27 26.41
CA ASP A 300 -2.96 -9.60 26.87
C ASP A 300 -3.36 -10.56 25.73
N GLY A 301 -3.51 -10.05 24.50
CA GLY A 301 -3.89 -10.78 23.30
C GLY A 301 -5.28 -11.40 23.30
N LYS A 302 -6.14 -11.06 24.27
CA LYS A 302 -7.54 -11.50 24.36
C LYS A 302 -8.53 -10.42 23.98
N HIS A 303 -8.20 -9.17 24.25
CA HIS A 303 -9.08 -8.04 24.00
C HIS A 303 -8.56 -7.18 22.85
N PHE A 304 -9.44 -6.39 22.27
CA PHE A 304 -9.05 -5.35 21.33
C PHE A 304 -9.98 -4.15 21.49
N VAL A 305 -9.42 -2.97 21.25
CA VAL A 305 -10.18 -1.72 21.25
C VAL A 305 -10.45 -1.31 19.82
N THR A 306 -11.68 -0.88 19.57
CA THR A 306 -12.07 -0.18 18.34
C THR A 306 -12.50 1.22 18.72
N ALA A 307 -11.94 2.22 18.06
CA ALA A 307 -12.24 3.61 18.34
C ALA A 307 -12.63 4.37 17.07
N THR A 308 -13.50 5.34 17.29
CA THR A 308 -13.89 6.33 16.29
C THR A 308 -13.31 7.66 16.72
N THR A 309 -12.20 8.03 16.08
CA THR A 309 -11.40 9.20 16.44
C THR A 309 -11.56 10.38 15.48
N ALA A 310 -11.58 11.58 16.04
CA ALA A 310 -11.51 12.84 15.30
C ALA A 310 -10.06 13.11 14.86
N PRO A 311 -9.82 13.83 13.75
CA PRO A 311 -10.81 14.51 12.89
C PRO A 311 -11.40 13.61 11.79
N ARG A 312 -10.98 12.34 11.69
CA ARG A 312 -11.31 11.47 10.56
C ARG A 312 -12.80 11.14 10.46
N LEU A 313 -13.44 10.83 11.59
CA LEU A 313 -14.89 10.61 11.67
C LEU A 313 -15.41 11.22 12.98
N LYS A 314 -16.44 12.07 12.88
CA LYS A 314 -17.06 12.74 14.04
C LYS A 314 -18.31 12.04 14.54
N VAL A 315 -18.99 11.30 13.67
CA VAL A 315 -20.17 10.49 14.03
C VAL A 315 -19.70 9.32 14.89
N SER A 316 -20.47 8.94 15.91
CA SER A 316 -20.18 7.78 16.76
C SER A 316 -18.85 7.86 17.55
N ASN A 317 -18.35 9.07 17.81
CA ASN A 317 -17.07 9.30 18.48
C ASN A 317 -17.03 8.65 19.88
N GLY A 318 -16.01 7.82 20.12
CA GLY A 318 -15.90 6.99 21.31
C GLY A 318 -15.04 5.75 21.08
N TYR A 319 -15.02 4.86 22.07
CA TYR A 319 -14.31 3.58 21.96
C TYR A 319 -15.13 2.41 22.51
N LYS A 320 -14.85 1.23 21.97
CA LYS A 320 -15.45 -0.05 22.35
C LYS A 320 -14.35 -1.07 22.61
N ILE A 321 -14.48 -1.85 23.67
CA ILE A 321 -13.56 -2.93 24.01
C ILE A 321 -14.28 -4.24 23.76
N TRP A 322 -13.65 -5.09 22.97
CA TRP A 322 -14.16 -6.37 22.54
C TRP A 322 -13.26 -7.49 23.05
N HIS A 323 -13.85 -8.66 23.26
CA HIS A 323 -13.14 -9.91 23.43
C HIS A 323 -12.99 -10.62 22.07
N TYR A 324 -11.94 -11.42 21.90
CA TYR A 324 -11.68 -12.17 20.65
C TYR A 324 -12.83 -13.13 20.26
N SER A 325 -13.69 -13.51 21.21
CA SER A 325 -14.89 -14.30 20.91
C SER A 325 -15.98 -13.51 20.17
N GLY A 326 -15.77 -12.19 19.98
CA GLY A 326 -16.74 -11.26 19.39
C GLY A 326 -17.70 -10.62 20.39
N ALA A 327 -17.48 -10.82 21.70
CA ALA A 327 -18.31 -10.22 22.74
C ALA A 327 -17.87 -8.76 22.99
N LEU A 328 -18.83 -7.84 23.01
CA LEU A 328 -18.60 -6.46 23.41
C LEU A 328 -18.57 -6.39 24.94
N LEU A 329 -17.45 -5.96 25.52
CA LEU A 329 -17.29 -5.89 26.99
C LEU A 329 -17.50 -4.49 27.54
N HIS A 330 -17.13 -3.48 26.76
CA HIS A 330 -17.26 -2.09 27.18
C HIS A 330 -17.53 -1.20 25.98
N GLU A 331 -18.40 -0.22 26.16
CA GLU A 331 -18.67 0.83 25.18
C GLU A 331 -18.72 2.15 25.93
N LYS A 332 -17.92 3.12 25.48
CA LYS A 332 -17.92 4.48 26.02
C LYS A 332 -18.06 5.48 24.87
N PRO A 333 -19.25 6.05 24.65
CA PRO A 333 -19.40 7.20 23.79
C PRO A 333 -18.71 8.41 24.43
N TRP A 334 -18.04 9.24 23.64
CA TRP A 334 -17.34 10.41 24.16
C TRP A 334 -18.24 11.66 24.21
N GLY A 335 -19.29 11.71 23.41
CA GLY A 335 -20.35 12.73 23.51
C GLY A 335 -20.00 14.04 22.82
N LYS A 336 -19.89 15.13 23.61
CA LYS A 336 -19.70 16.52 23.11
C LYS A 336 -18.25 16.86 22.77
N ASP A 337 -17.30 16.18 23.41
CA ASP A 337 -15.87 16.38 23.16
C ASP A 337 -15.38 15.46 22.03
N GLU A 338 -14.19 15.71 21.50
CA GLU A 338 -13.59 14.92 20.43
C GLU A 338 -12.53 13.96 21.00
N LEU A 339 -12.70 12.65 20.80
CA LEU A 339 -11.65 11.66 21.07
C LEU A 339 -10.63 11.71 19.93
N TYR A 340 -9.39 12.10 20.25
CA TYR A 340 -8.30 12.13 19.27
C TYR A 340 -7.51 10.82 19.18
N GLN A 341 -7.27 10.17 20.31
CA GLN A 341 -6.45 8.97 20.36
C GLN A 341 -6.84 8.05 21.52
N VAL A 342 -6.71 6.75 21.29
CA VAL A 342 -6.80 5.70 22.31
C VAL A 342 -5.60 4.79 22.14
N VAL A 343 -4.90 4.47 23.23
CA VAL A 343 -3.75 3.58 23.22
C VAL A 343 -3.79 2.70 24.46
N TRP A 344 -3.46 1.43 24.29
CA TRP A 344 -3.23 0.54 25.43
C TRP A 344 -1.90 0.87 26.10
N GLN A 345 -1.85 0.79 27.43
CA GLN A 345 -0.58 0.88 28.15
C GLN A 345 0.36 -0.24 27.68
N ASN A 346 1.60 0.10 27.37
CA ASN A 346 2.61 -0.88 26.95
C ASN A 346 3.05 -1.72 28.15
N TYR A 347 3.32 -3.00 27.91
CA TYR A 347 3.88 -3.92 28.91
C TYR A 347 5.15 -4.57 28.36
N PRO A 348 6.14 -4.89 29.22
CA PRO A 348 7.30 -5.66 28.83
C PRO A 348 6.91 -7.01 28.20
N GLN A 349 7.71 -7.48 27.25
CA GLN A 349 7.50 -8.80 26.64
C GLN A 349 7.56 -9.90 27.71
N GLY A 350 6.64 -10.86 27.65
CA GLY A 350 6.55 -11.97 28.61
C GLY A 350 5.68 -11.71 29.84
N THR A 351 5.15 -10.49 30.01
CA THR A 351 4.21 -10.18 31.11
C THR A 351 2.93 -11.02 31.04
N PHE A 352 2.43 -11.25 29.81
CA PHE A 352 1.22 -12.02 29.57
C PHE A 352 1.55 -13.36 28.91
N LYS A 353 0.81 -14.40 29.31
CA LYS A 353 0.89 -15.74 28.70
C LYS A 353 0.02 -15.79 27.44
N THR A 354 0.45 -16.59 26.46
CA THR A 354 -0.34 -16.85 25.25
C THR A 354 -1.74 -17.33 25.63
N PRO A 355 -2.81 -16.67 25.16
CA PRO A 355 -4.15 -17.05 25.51
C PRO A 355 -4.56 -18.35 24.79
N ASN A 356 -5.13 -19.29 25.55
CA ASN A 356 -5.82 -20.44 24.97
C ASN A 356 -7.12 -19.96 24.32
N ILE A 357 -7.30 -20.30 23.05
CA ILE A 357 -8.48 -19.88 22.27
C ILE A 357 -9.65 -20.78 22.66
N VAL A 358 -10.70 -20.16 23.18
CA VAL A 358 -11.96 -20.82 23.53
C VAL A 358 -13.01 -20.33 22.54
N PHE A 359 -13.63 -21.26 21.81
CA PHE A 359 -14.66 -20.95 20.81
C PHE A 359 -16.03 -20.61 21.41
N LYS A 360 -16.21 -20.82 22.72
CA LYS A 360 -17.44 -20.41 23.42
C LYS A 360 -17.43 -18.89 23.58
N ALA A 361 -18.53 -18.25 23.18
CA ALA A 361 -18.70 -16.82 23.35
C ALA A 361 -18.80 -16.46 24.84
N VAL A 362 -17.98 -15.51 25.26
CA VAL A 362 -18.12 -14.88 26.58
C VAL A 362 -19.38 -13.99 26.56
N GLU A 363 -20.08 -13.90 27.69
CA GLU A 363 -21.21 -12.99 27.84
C GLU A 363 -20.74 -11.53 27.68
N GLY A 364 -21.43 -10.76 26.84
CA GLY A 364 -21.11 -9.38 26.55
C GLY A 364 -22.32 -8.47 26.66
N ILE A 365 -22.09 -7.17 26.56
CA ILE A 365 -23.10 -6.11 26.59
C ILE A 365 -23.66 -5.91 25.17
N ALA A 366 -24.94 -5.56 25.06
CA ALA A 366 -25.53 -5.12 23.79
C ALA A 366 -25.09 -3.69 23.44
N SER A 367 -24.71 -3.44 22.19
CA SER A 367 -24.32 -2.10 21.73
C SER A 367 -25.47 -1.10 21.91
N SER A 368 -25.18 0.05 22.50
CA SER A 368 -26.11 1.14 22.76
C SER A 368 -26.36 2.03 21.53
N GLN A 369 -25.54 1.91 20.48
CA GLN A 369 -25.72 2.68 19.25
C GLN A 369 -26.96 2.23 18.45
N PRO A 370 -27.73 3.19 17.89
CA PRO A 370 -28.89 2.88 17.08
C PRO A 370 -28.44 2.14 15.82
N ILE A 371 -28.87 0.89 15.67
CA ILE A 371 -28.72 0.14 14.43
C ILE A 371 -29.54 0.89 13.38
N ALA A 372 -28.90 1.40 12.34
CA ALA A 372 -29.60 2.04 11.23
C ALA A 372 -30.69 1.09 10.71
N SER A 373 -31.94 1.56 10.68
CA SER A 373 -33.05 0.73 10.25
C SER A 373 -32.79 0.27 8.82
N LYS A 374 -32.83 -1.05 8.57
CA LYS A 374 -32.77 -1.63 7.21
C LYS A 374 -34.02 -1.30 6.37
N GLN A 375 -34.78 -0.27 6.74
CA GLN A 375 -35.95 0.16 6.00
C GLN A 375 -35.49 0.81 4.71
N VAL A 376 -35.84 0.18 3.59
CA VAL A 376 -35.63 0.71 2.26
C VAL A 376 -36.20 2.12 2.18
N TYR A 377 -35.35 3.11 1.88
CA TYR A 377 -35.74 4.51 1.77
C TYR A 377 -36.88 4.65 0.75
N ARG A 378 -38.06 5.05 1.21
CA ARG A 378 -39.20 5.36 0.35
C ARG A 378 -39.25 6.88 0.14
N PRO A 379 -39.02 7.37 -1.09
CA PRO A 379 -39.06 8.79 -1.35
C PRO A 379 -40.46 9.37 -1.04
N PRO A 380 -40.55 10.64 -0.60
CA PRO A 380 -41.79 11.25 -0.11
C PRO A 380 -42.98 11.14 -1.07
N HIS A 381 -42.73 11.18 -2.38
CA HIS A 381 -43.75 11.10 -3.43
C HIS A 381 -44.34 9.70 -3.66
N ALA A 382 -43.76 8.64 -3.08
CA ALA A 382 -44.16 7.25 -3.31
C ALA A 382 -44.82 6.60 -2.08
N ARG A 383 -45.29 7.39 -1.11
CA ARG A 383 -45.92 6.87 0.12
C ARG A 383 -47.28 6.20 -0.07
N ASN A 384 -47.98 6.48 -1.18
CA ASN A 384 -49.35 5.99 -1.45
C ASN A 384 -49.50 5.18 -2.77
N SER A 385 -48.41 4.77 -3.41
CA SER A 385 -48.45 3.87 -4.56
C SER A 385 -47.71 2.57 -4.26
N ASP A 386 -48.08 1.48 -4.93
CA ASP A 386 -47.41 0.17 -4.85
C ASP A 386 -45.97 0.28 -5.39
N PHE A 387 -45.08 0.82 -4.56
CA PHE A 387 -43.66 0.94 -4.85
C PHE A 387 -42.98 -0.39 -4.56
N LYS A 388 -42.66 -1.14 -5.63
CA LYS A 388 -41.69 -2.23 -5.56
C LYS A 388 -40.28 -1.65 -5.68
N PRO A 389 -39.44 -1.69 -4.63
CA PRO A 389 -38.07 -1.25 -4.75
C PRO A 389 -37.30 -2.22 -5.66
N THR A 390 -36.69 -1.72 -6.71
CA THR A 390 -35.65 -2.46 -7.45
C THR A 390 -34.42 -2.53 -6.54
N SER A 391 -34.23 -3.67 -5.88
CA SER A 391 -32.99 -3.96 -5.17
C SER A 391 -31.83 -3.99 -6.17
N LEU A 392 -30.81 -3.15 -5.95
CA LEU A 392 -29.55 -3.20 -6.70
C LEU A 392 -28.62 -4.34 -6.22
N HIS A 393 -29.02 -5.07 -5.18
CA HIS A 393 -28.32 -6.23 -4.65
C HIS A 393 -29.34 -7.33 -4.38
N GLU A 394 -29.72 -8.05 -5.43
CA GLU A 394 -30.36 -9.35 -5.27
C GLU A 394 -29.25 -10.41 -5.33
N ASP A 395 -29.19 -11.22 -4.27
CA ASP A 395 -28.31 -12.36 -4.16
C ASP A 395 -28.46 -13.27 -5.39
N SER A 396 -27.32 -13.70 -5.91
CA SER A 396 -27.19 -14.59 -7.04
C SER A 396 -27.73 -15.98 -6.71
N SER A 397 -29.02 -16.18 -6.94
CA SER A 397 -29.59 -17.51 -7.19
C SER A 397 -30.96 -17.36 -7.83
N LEU A 398 -30.99 -17.44 -9.17
CA LEU A 398 -31.98 -18.14 -10.02
C LEU A 398 -32.03 -17.52 -11.43
N GLU A 399 -31.70 -18.39 -12.36
CA GLU A 399 -31.70 -18.38 -13.83
C GLU A 399 -32.57 -17.37 -14.62
N THR A 400 -31.90 -16.77 -15.60
CA THR A 400 -32.30 -16.64 -17.02
C THR A 400 -33.78 -16.37 -17.35
N LYS A 401 -34.13 -15.10 -17.56
CA LYS A 401 -34.81 -14.62 -18.78
C LYS A 401 -34.97 -13.09 -18.79
N ASN A 402 -34.87 -12.53 -19.99
CA ASN A 402 -35.09 -11.13 -20.38
C ASN A 402 -33.96 -10.13 -20.11
N GLN A 403 -32.76 -10.44 -20.61
CA GLN A 403 -31.82 -9.39 -21.00
C GLN A 403 -32.21 -8.82 -22.37
N SER A 404 -32.24 -7.49 -22.50
CA SER A 404 -32.61 -6.82 -23.75
C SER A 404 -31.66 -7.21 -24.89
N LYS A 405 -32.19 -7.36 -26.11
CA LYS A 405 -31.43 -7.77 -27.31
C LYS A 405 -30.19 -6.87 -27.56
N ALA A 406 -30.22 -5.62 -27.11
CA ALA A 406 -29.10 -4.69 -27.19
C ALA A 406 -27.92 -5.06 -26.25
N TYR A 407 -28.20 -5.52 -25.04
CA TYR A 407 -27.19 -5.92 -24.06
C TYR A 407 -26.45 -7.18 -24.49
N LEU A 408 -27.18 -8.18 -24.99
CA LEU A 408 -26.61 -9.41 -25.56
C LEU A 408 -25.72 -9.12 -26.79
N LYS A 409 -26.12 -8.15 -27.63
CA LYS A 409 -25.33 -7.74 -28.81
C LYS A 409 -24.04 -7.01 -28.41
N MET A 410 -24.07 -6.17 -27.37
CA MET A 410 -22.87 -5.53 -26.82
C MET A 410 -21.94 -6.52 -26.12
N LYS A 411 -22.47 -7.48 -25.34
CA LYS A 411 -21.68 -8.52 -24.68
C LYS A 411 -20.96 -9.41 -25.70
N LYS A 412 -21.68 -9.89 -26.72
CA LYS A 412 -21.11 -10.71 -27.80
C LYS A 412 -20.06 -9.95 -28.64
N LYS A 413 -20.26 -8.64 -28.85
CA LYS A 413 -19.26 -7.76 -29.50
C LYS A 413 -18.01 -7.54 -28.64
N ARG A 414 -18.15 -7.50 -27.32
CA ARG A 414 -17.04 -7.31 -26.37
C ARG A 414 -16.22 -8.59 -26.18
N GLU A 415 -16.89 -9.74 -26.18
CA GLU A 415 -16.25 -11.06 -26.16
C GLU A 415 -15.53 -11.36 -27.49
N ALA A 416 -16.15 -11.07 -28.65
CA ALA A 416 -15.50 -11.21 -29.95
C ALA A 416 -14.26 -10.30 -30.10
N LYS A 417 -14.29 -9.08 -29.53
CA LYS A 417 -13.14 -8.16 -29.54
C LYS A 417 -12.01 -8.60 -28.59
N ARG A 418 -12.33 -9.38 -27.54
CA ARG A 418 -11.35 -10.02 -26.65
C ARG A 418 -10.72 -11.25 -27.31
N GLN A 419 -11.51 -12.09 -27.96
CA GLN A 419 -11.00 -13.25 -28.71
C GLN A 419 -10.13 -12.81 -29.90
N ALA A 420 -10.51 -11.76 -30.63
CA ALA A 420 -9.69 -11.22 -31.71
C ALA A 420 -8.33 -10.67 -31.23
N LYS A 421 -8.26 -10.12 -29.99
CA LYS A 421 -6.98 -9.68 -29.38
C LYS A 421 -6.13 -10.87 -28.93
N GLN A 422 -6.75 -11.89 -28.35
CA GLN A 422 -6.02 -13.11 -27.96
C GLN A 422 -5.51 -13.90 -29.17
N MET A 423 -6.20 -13.86 -30.32
CA MET A 423 -5.71 -14.48 -31.55
C MET A 423 -4.59 -13.65 -32.20
N GLN A 424 -4.61 -12.32 -32.09
CA GLN A 424 -3.50 -11.45 -32.52
C GLN A 424 -2.24 -11.66 -31.66
N ASP A 425 -2.38 -11.83 -30.34
CA ASP A 425 -1.25 -12.08 -29.45
C ASP A 425 -0.60 -13.47 -29.67
N VAL A 426 -1.35 -14.42 -30.25
CA VAL A 426 -0.85 -15.77 -30.60
C VAL A 426 -0.24 -15.82 -32.01
N GLU A 427 -0.69 -14.97 -32.94
CA GLU A 427 -0.05 -14.83 -34.26
C GLU A 427 1.29 -14.06 -34.17
N ASP A 428 1.40 -13.02 -33.33
CA ASP A 428 2.65 -12.26 -33.13
C ASP A 428 3.75 -13.07 -32.41
N SER A 429 3.42 -14.22 -31.79
CA SER A 429 4.39 -15.07 -31.07
C SER A 429 4.95 -16.24 -31.90
N ASN A 430 4.44 -16.47 -33.12
CA ASN A 430 4.93 -17.53 -34.00
C ASN A 430 5.94 -17.06 -35.07
N ASP A 431 6.04 -15.75 -35.36
CA ASP A 431 6.96 -15.23 -36.38
C ASP A 431 8.40 -14.99 -35.86
N ASP A 432 8.66 -15.06 -34.54
CA ASP A 432 9.97 -14.77 -33.94
C ASP A 432 10.94 -15.96 -33.87
N LYS A 433 10.68 -17.08 -34.56
CA LYS A 433 11.55 -18.28 -34.55
C LYS A 433 12.32 -18.59 -35.83
N GLN A 434 12.34 -17.69 -36.81
CA GLN A 434 13.23 -17.84 -37.97
C GLN A 434 13.83 -16.48 -38.33
N ASN A 435 15.00 -16.17 -37.76
CA ASN A 435 16.12 -15.48 -38.43
C ASN A 435 17.16 -15.10 -37.37
N ALA A 436 18.00 -16.06 -37.03
CA ALA A 436 19.28 -15.77 -36.40
C ALA A 436 20.32 -15.47 -37.50
N VAL A 437 21.19 -14.48 -37.22
CA VAL A 437 22.54 -14.23 -37.77
C VAL A 437 22.65 -13.28 -38.98
N LYS A 438 23.03 -12.00 -38.75
CA LYS A 438 24.34 -11.35 -39.10
C LYS A 438 24.28 -9.79 -39.19
N ILE A 439 25.28 -9.16 -38.56
CA ILE A 439 26.03 -7.92 -38.94
C ILE A 439 25.45 -6.52 -38.60
N ILE A 440 26.15 -5.90 -37.64
CA ILE A 440 26.69 -4.52 -37.56
C ILE A 440 26.30 -3.54 -38.69
N ASP A 441 25.58 -2.44 -38.39
CA ASP A 441 25.95 -1.05 -38.73
C ASP A 441 24.95 0.01 -38.18
N GLU A 442 25.43 1.26 -38.15
CA GLU A 442 25.01 2.55 -37.56
C GLU A 442 23.53 2.92 -37.21
N PRO A 443 23.31 3.92 -36.29
CA PRO A 443 21.99 4.31 -35.75
C PRO A 443 21.02 4.98 -36.75
N LYS A 444 21.48 5.37 -37.94
CA LYS A 444 20.68 6.17 -38.90
C LYS A 444 19.64 5.34 -39.68
N ASP A 445 19.88 4.05 -39.87
CA ASP A 445 18.96 3.19 -40.64
C ASP A 445 17.69 2.82 -39.88
N ASN A 446 17.75 2.76 -38.55
CA ASN A 446 16.58 2.47 -37.71
C ASN A 446 15.53 3.58 -37.77
N GLU A 447 15.93 4.85 -37.85
CA GLU A 447 15.01 5.98 -37.99
C GLU A 447 14.35 6.04 -39.38
N LYS A 448 15.12 5.77 -40.45
CA LYS A 448 14.60 5.70 -41.83
C LYS A 448 13.53 4.60 -41.95
N GLN A 449 13.78 3.42 -41.38
CA GLN A 449 12.83 2.31 -41.39
C GLN A 449 11.57 2.58 -40.56
N LEU A 450 11.68 3.20 -39.38
CA LEU A 450 10.52 3.60 -38.57
C LEU A 450 9.66 4.65 -39.29
N ARG A 451 10.29 5.59 -39.98
CA ARG A 451 9.60 6.64 -40.74
C ARG A 451 8.86 6.09 -41.96
N ILE A 452 9.45 5.14 -42.68
CA ILE A 452 8.78 4.41 -43.78
C ILE A 452 7.55 3.66 -43.25
N LYS A 453 7.67 2.93 -42.12
CA LYS A 453 6.53 2.22 -41.52
C LYS A 453 5.38 3.15 -41.14
N LYS A 454 5.69 4.35 -40.63
CA LYS A 454 4.69 5.36 -40.27
C LYS A 454 3.96 5.91 -41.50
N ILE A 455 4.70 6.28 -42.55
CA ILE A 455 4.12 6.79 -43.81
C ILE A 455 3.24 5.72 -44.48
N GLN A 456 3.66 4.45 -44.48
CA GLN A 456 2.85 3.34 -44.99
C GLN A 456 1.54 3.13 -44.21
N SER A 457 1.57 3.30 -42.88
CA SER A 457 0.36 3.24 -42.04
C SER A 457 -0.62 4.39 -42.33
N ASP A 458 -0.09 5.59 -42.56
CA ASP A 458 -0.90 6.76 -42.91
C ASP A 458 -1.53 6.63 -44.30
N LEU A 459 -0.80 6.10 -45.29
CA LEU A 459 -1.33 5.77 -46.62
C LEU A 459 -2.42 4.69 -46.58
N LYS A 460 -2.28 3.66 -45.72
CA LYS A 460 -3.34 2.66 -45.50
C LYS A 460 -4.61 3.28 -44.92
N SER A 461 -4.46 4.27 -44.04
CA SER A 461 -5.60 5.00 -43.46
C SER A 461 -6.29 5.89 -44.50
N ILE A 462 -5.51 6.55 -45.36
CA ILE A 462 -6.02 7.34 -46.50
C ILE A 462 -6.79 6.47 -47.49
N ASN A 463 -6.27 5.28 -47.83
CA ASN A 463 -6.99 4.33 -48.69
C ASN A 463 -8.33 3.89 -48.09
N ARG A 464 -8.41 3.71 -46.76
CA ARG A 464 -9.69 3.47 -46.09
C ARG A 464 -10.65 4.65 -46.23
N PHE A 465 -10.18 5.90 -46.13
CA PHE A 465 -11.02 7.07 -46.36
C PHE A 465 -11.49 7.17 -47.83
N LYS A 466 -10.66 6.83 -48.82
CA LYS A 466 -11.08 6.73 -50.22
C LYS A 466 -12.18 5.69 -50.42
N THR A 467 -12.04 4.51 -49.80
CA THR A 467 -13.08 3.47 -49.88
C THR A 467 -14.39 3.90 -49.21
N LEU A 468 -14.32 4.73 -48.17
CA LEU A 468 -15.50 5.31 -47.52
C LEU A 468 -16.14 6.40 -48.38
N GLN A 469 -15.34 7.22 -49.07
CA GLN A 469 -15.80 8.21 -50.04
C GLN A 469 -16.52 7.56 -51.23
N SER A 470 -15.93 6.49 -51.79
CA SER A 470 -16.54 5.73 -52.89
C SER A 470 -17.79 4.95 -52.47
N SER A 471 -17.95 4.69 -51.16
CA SER A 471 -19.17 4.10 -50.59
C SER A 471 -20.28 5.12 -50.29
N GLY A 472 -20.11 6.38 -50.68
CA GLY A 472 -21.13 7.42 -50.58
C GLY A 472 -21.31 8.03 -49.18
N LYS A 473 -20.36 7.84 -48.26
CA LYS A 473 -20.38 8.47 -46.93
C LYS A 473 -19.64 9.79 -46.94
N GLU A 474 -20.26 10.84 -46.40
CA GLU A 474 -19.63 12.15 -46.23
C GLU A 474 -18.47 12.07 -45.23
N LEU A 475 -17.32 12.65 -45.62
CA LEU A 475 -16.10 12.68 -44.84
C LEU A 475 -15.97 14.01 -44.11
N ASP A 476 -15.52 13.96 -42.86
CA ASP A 476 -15.26 15.16 -42.04
C ASP A 476 -14.08 15.99 -42.60
N ASN A 477 -14.05 17.29 -42.32
CA ASN A 477 -13.04 18.24 -42.83
C ASN A 477 -11.60 17.78 -42.55
N ASN A 478 -11.37 17.13 -41.40
CA ASN A 478 -10.06 16.56 -41.04
C ASN A 478 -9.66 15.36 -41.91
N GLN A 479 -10.62 14.55 -42.35
CA GLN A 479 -10.39 13.39 -43.22
C GLN A 479 -10.11 13.84 -44.66
N MET A 480 -10.82 14.87 -45.12
CA MET A 480 -10.57 15.53 -46.40
C MET A 480 -9.19 16.22 -46.46
N ALA A 481 -8.76 16.86 -45.38
CA ALA A 481 -7.41 17.44 -45.30
C ALA A 481 -6.31 16.37 -45.38
N ARG A 482 -6.52 15.20 -44.76
CA ARG A 482 -5.59 14.06 -44.85
C ARG A 482 -5.53 13.41 -46.22
N LEU A 483 -6.65 13.38 -46.96
CA LEU A 483 -6.68 12.93 -48.36
C LEU A 483 -5.80 13.82 -49.27
N LYS A 484 -5.79 15.14 -49.03
CA LYS A 484 -4.97 16.08 -49.80
C LYS A 484 -3.46 15.90 -49.58
N LEU A 485 -3.05 15.32 -48.44
CA LEU A 485 -1.65 15.08 -48.09
C LEU A 485 -1.06 13.80 -48.73
N GLU A 486 -1.90 12.97 -49.38
CA GLU A 486 -1.50 11.68 -49.96
C GLU A 486 -0.36 11.80 -50.96
N ASN A 487 -0.42 12.77 -51.88
CA ASN A 487 0.59 12.96 -52.90
C ASN A 487 1.95 13.36 -52.29
N GLY A 488 1.93 14.11 -51.18
CA GLY A 488 3.13 14.46 -50.41
C GLY A 488 3.74 13.25 -49.72
N LEU A 489 2.91 12.41 -49.09
CA LEU A 489 3.35 11.18 -48.43
C LEU A 489 3.92 10.14 -49.41
N LEU A 490 3.35 10.03 -50.62
CA LEU A 490 3.90 9.18 -51.68
C LEU A 490 5.24 9.69 -52.21
N ALA A 491 5.42 11.00 -52.31
CA ALA A 491 6.70 11.61 -52.69
C ALA A 491 7.77 11.43 -51.60
N GLU A 492 7.42 11.62 -50.32
CA GLU A 492 8.32 11.39 -49.18
C GLU A 492 8.69 9.90 -49.07
N LEU A 493 7.76 8.99 -49.31
CA LEU A 493 8.03 7.54 -49.33
C LEU A 493 8.99 7.16 -50.47
N LYS A 494 8.84 7.74 -51.67
CA LYS A 494 9.79 7.51 -52.77
C LYS A 494 11.18 8.05 -52.45
N GLN A 495 11.29 9.25 -51.88
CA GLN A 495 12.58 9.82 -51.46
C GLN A 495 13.27 9.01 -50.36
N LEU A 496 12.50 8.41 -49.45
CA LEU A 496 13.03 7.54 -48.40
C LEU A 496 13.30 6.10 -48.88
N GLN A 497 12.91 5.72 -50.09
CA GLN A 497 13.19 4.39 -50.68
C GLN A 497 14.32 4.42 -51.72
N LEU A 498 14.68 5.62 -52.21
CA LEU A 498 15.97 5.91 -52.83
C LEU A 498 17.09 5.98 -51.77
#